data_AF-A0A7R8UBF9-F1
#
_entry.id   AF-A0A7R8UBF9-F1
#
_cell.length_a   1.000
_cell.length_b   1.000
_cell.length_c   1.000
_cell.angle_alpha   90.00
_cell.angle_beta   90.00
_cell.angle_gamma   90.00
#
_symmetry.space_group_name_H-M   'P 1'
#
loop_
_entity.id
_entity.type
_entity.pdbx_description
1 polymer ?
#
loop_
_entity_poly.entity_id
_entity_poly.type
_entity_poly.pdbx_seq_one_letter_code
_entity_poly.pdbx_strand_id
1 'polypeptide(L)'
;MGILERWGEYFDEPLNNQNIGELEVPSTEDDGQILPPPSLGETVRAIHRLKNHKLPGADGITVELIKYGGDQLHQVVHQLVLKVWDSESMPDD
;
A
#
# COMPACT_ATOMS: atom_id res chain seq x y z
N MET A 1 -33.89 11.28 -5.66
CA MET A 1 -32.53 11.37 -5.11
C MET A 1 -31.55 10.89 -6.16
N GLY A 2 -30.85 11.83 -6.78
CA GLY A 2 -29.81 11.55 -7.75
C GLY A 2 -28.56 10.98 -7.07
N ILE A 3 -27.70 10.31 -7.84
CA ILE A 3 -26.46 9.77 -7.29
C ILE A 3 -25.62 10.89 -6.66
N LEU A 4 -25.53 12.05 -7.32
CA LEU A 4 -24.79 13.22 -6.83
C LEU A 4 -25.22 13.68 -5.44
N GLU A 5 -26.52 13.70 -5.16
CA GLU A 5 -27.04 14.12 -3.84
C GLU A 5 -26.58 13.14 -2.76
N ARG A 6 -26.65 11.83 -3.05
CA ARG A 6 -26.18 10.79 -2.13
C ARG A 6 -24.67 10.81 -1.91
N TRP A 7 -23.89 11.13 -2.93
CA TRP A 7 -22.43 11.35 -2.79
C TRP A 7 -22.15 12.62 -1.97
N GLY A 8 -22.90 13.69 -2.20
CA GLY A 8 -22.83 14.91 -1.41
C GLY A 8 -23.10 14.66 0.07
N GLU A 9 -24.21 13.98 0.39
CA GLU A 9 -24.57 13.62 1.77
C GLU A 9 -23.53 12.70 2.45
N TYR A 10 -22.98 11.73 1.72
CA TYR A 10 -21.99 10.79 2.29
C TYR A 10 -20.64 11.46 2.61
N PHE A 11 -20.22 12.42 1.78
CA PHE A 11 -18.91 13.06 1.91
C PHE A 11 -18.93 14.44 2.60
N ASP A 12 -20.10 14.97 2.93
CA ASP A 12 -20.25 16.27 3.60
C ASP A 12 -19.49 16.31 4.94
N GLU A 13 -19.75 15.34 5.82
CA GLU A 13 -19.11 15.26 7.13
C GLU A 13 -17.58 15.00 7.08
N PRO A 14 -17.04 14.03 6.31
CA PRO A 14 -15.61 13.78 6.28
C PRO A 14 -14.79 14.86 5.56
N LEU A 15 -15.36 15.63 4.63
CA LEU A 15 -14.63 16.66 3.87
C LEU A 15 -14.82 18.07 4.43
N ASN A 16 -15.99 18.40 4.97
CA ASN A 16 -16.28 19.74 5.48
C ASN A 16 -16.00 19.90 6.98
N ASN A 17 -15.60 18.83 7.68
CA ASN A 17 -15.15 18.95 9.05
C ASN A 17 -13.79 19.69 9.10
N GLN A 18 -13.82 20.96 9.48
CA GLN A 18 -12.64 21.80 9.72
C GLN A 18 -11.80 21.34 10.92
N ASN A 19 -12.22 20.30 11.64
CA ASN A 19 -11.38 19.57 12.58
C ASN A 19 -10.53 18.51 11.85
N ILE A 20 -9.94 18.90 10.72
CA ILE A 20 -8.61 18.39 10.37
C ILE A 20 -7.70 19.08 11.37
N GLY A 21 -7.76 18.64 12.63
CA GLY A 21 -6.75 18.97 13.62
C GLY A 21 -5.44 18.76 12.91
N GLU A 22 -4.72 19.87 12.74
CA GLU A 22 -3.39 19.99 12.15
C GLU A 22 -2.82 18.59 11.96
N LEU A 23 -2.90 18.07 10.73
CA LEU A 23 -2.36 16.75 10.44
C LEU A 23 -0.87 16.92 10.73
N GLU A 24 -0.48 16.62 11.97
CA GLU A 24 0.90 16.50 12.38
C GLU A 24 1.40 15.34 11.56
N VAL A 25 1.81 15.63 10.33
CA VAL A 25 2.76 14.82 9.60
C VAL A 25 3.90 14.70 10.59
N PRO A 26 4.15 13.50 11.15
CA PRO A 26 5.30 13.33 11.99
C PRO A 26 6.46 13.80 11.13
N SER A 27 7.18 14.83 11.57
CA SER A 27 8.48 15.12 11.01
C SER A 27 9.26 13.84 11.20
N THR A 28 9.36 13.02 10.15
CA THR A 28 10.32 11.94 10.08
C THR A 28 11.66 12.66 10.04
N GLU A 29 12.18 12.96 11.22
CA GLU A 29 13.61 13.21 11.37
C GLU A 29 14.25 11.96 10.79
N ASP A 30 14.74 12.08 9.55
CA ASP A 30 15.60 11.07 8.97
C ASP A 30 16.82 11.03 9.88
N ASP A 31 16.83 10.07 10.80
CA ASP A 31 17.87 9.90 11.82
C ASP A 31 19.20 9.44 11.19
N GLY A 32 19.26 9.39 9.85
CA GLY A 32 20.36 8.91 9.05
C GLY A 32 20.60 7.41 9.25
N GLN A 33 19.68 6.70 9.89
CA GLN A 33 19.83 5.27 10.14
C GLN A 33 19.50 4.50 8.86
N ILE A 34 20.55 3.94 8.25
CA ILE A 34 20.39 2.98 7.16
C ILE A 34 19.68 1.75 7.75
N LEU A 35 18.39 1.61 7.42
CA LEU A 35 17.61 0.44 7.81
C LEU A 35 18.15 -0.80 7.09
N PRO A 36 18.08 -1.98 7.72
CA PRO A 36 18.40 -3.22 7.02
C PRO A 36 17.35 -3.51 5.94
N PRO A 37 17.71 -4.30 4.91
CA PRO A 37 16.73 -4.76 3.94
C PRO A 37 15.61 -5.54 4.63
N PRO A 38 14.37 -5.45 4.10
CA PRO A 38 13.24 -6.16 4.67
C PRO A 38 13.50 -7.66 4.68
N SER A 39 12.95 -8.36 5.66
CA SER A 39 12.96 -9.81 5.73
C SER A 39 11.81 -10.43 4.93
N LEU A 40 11.95 -11.73 4.59
CA LEU A 40 10.87 -12.48 3.95
C LEU A 40 9.60 -12.50 4.84
N GLY A 41 9.76 -12.66 6.15
CA GLY A 41 8.64 -12.66 7.09
C GLY A 41 7.88 -11.34 7.12
N GLU A 42 8.57 -10.20 7.01
CA GLU A 42 7.94 -8.89 6.89
C GLU A 42 7.18 -8.75 5.58
N THR A 43 7.76 -9.22 4.48
CA THR A 43 7.12 -9.20 3.17
C THR A 43 5.84 -10.03 3.17
N VAL A 44 5.91 -11.27 3.70
CA VAL A 44 4.74 -12.16 3.82
C VAL A 44 3.67 -11.54 4.72
N ARG A 45 4.05 -10.94 5.86
CA ARG A 45 3.09 -10.21 6.72
C ARG A 45 2.43 -9.05 5.98
N ALA A 46 3.18 -8.30 5.19
CA ALA A 46 2.64 -7.20 4.39
C ALA A 46 1.66 -7.71 3.32
N ILE A 47 1.99 -8.78 2.62
CA ILE A 47 1.11 -9.44 1.64
C ILE A 47 -0.22 -9.82 2.30
N HIS A 48 -0.21 -10.46 3.47
CA HIS A 48 -1.44 -10.84 4.16
C HIS A 48 -2.28 -9.66 4.63
N ARG A 49 -1.66 -8.51 4.94
CA ARG A 49 -2.34 -7.26 5.35
C ARG A 49 -3.01 -6.50 4.21
N LEU A 50 -2.76 -6.86 2.94
CA LEU A 50 -3.45 -6.24 1.80
C LEU A 50 -4.98 -6.35 1.95
N LYS A 51 -5.77 -5.44 1.39
CA LYS A 51 -7.24 -5.52 1.44
C LYS A 51 -7.77 -6.29 0.23
N ASN A 52 -8.67 -7.24 0.46
CA ASN A 52 -9.33 -8.00 -0.61
C ASN A 52 -10.34 -7.14 -1.37
N HIS A 53 -10.74 -7.61 -2.57
CA HIS A 53 -11.71 -6.98 -3.46
C HIS A 53 -11.30 -5.59 -3.95
N LYS A 54 -10.00 -5.31 -3.97
CA LYS A 54 -9.47 -4.17 -4.72
C LYS A 54 -9.49 -4.50 -6.20
N LEU A 55 -9.81 -3.51 -7.02
CA LEU A 55 -9.69 -3.65 -8.47
C LEU A 55 -8.22 -3.97 -8.81
N PRO A 56 -7.97 -4.92 -9.73
CA PRO A 56 -6.61 -5.18 -10.21
C PRO A 56 -6.02 -3.93 -10.87
N GLY A 57 -4.69 -3.87 -10.91
CA GLY A 57 -3.97 -2.84 -11.64
C GLY A 57 -4.10 -3.00 -13.16
N ALA A 58 -3.33 -2.21 -13.91
CA ALA A 58 -3.23 -2.35 -15.37
C ALA A 58 -2.71 -3.74 -15.81
N ASP A 59 -1.98 -4.41 -14.90
CA ASP A 59 -1.47 -5.77 -15.04
C ASP A 59 -2.56 -6.86 -14.96
N GLY A 60 -3.78 -6.52 -14.51
CA GLY A 60 -4.85 -7.48 -14.29
C GLY A 60 -4.63 -8.41 -13.08
N ILE A 61 -3.59 -8.18 -12.26
CA ILE A 61 -3.27 -9.03 -11.11
C ILE A 61 -4.11 -8.58 -9.91
N THR A 62 -4.91 -9.50 -9.38
CA THR A 62 -5.71 -9.23 -8.18
C THR A 62 -4.90 -9.44 -6.90
N VAL A 63 -5.33 -8.79 -5.82
CA VAL A 63 -4.70 -8.95 -4.50
C VAL A 63 -4.79 -10.40 -4.03
N GLU A 64 -5.87 -11.10 -4.36
CA GLU A 64 -6.10 -12.49 -4.00
C GLU A 64 -5.07 -13.42 -4.63
N LEU A 65 -4.66 -13.16 -5.88
CA LEU A 65 -3.61 -13.94 -6.54
C LEU A 65 -2.28 -13.83 -5.79
N ILE A 66 -1.93 -12.63 -5.33
CA ILE A 66 -0.69 -12.40 -4.57
C ILE A 66 -0.80 -13.03 -3.18
N LYS A 67 -1.92 -12.85 -2.49
CA LYS A 67 -2.14 -13.39 -1.15
C LYS A 67 -2.13 -14.90 -1.09
N TYR A 68 -2.79 -15.56 -2.04
CA TYR A 68 -3.03 -16.99 -2.03
C TYR A 68 -2.14 -17.76 -3.01
N GLY A 69 -1.23 -17.08 -3.72
CA GLY A 69 -0.31 -17.71 -4.68
C GLY A 69 0.83 -18.54 -4.06
N GLY A 70 0.86 -18.65 -2.73
CA GLY A 70 1.75 -19.55 -1.99
C GLY A 70 3.18 -19.04 -1.84
N ASP A 71 3.99 -19.84 -1.13
CA ASP A 71 5.33 -19.45 -0.69
C ASP A 71 6.26 -19.10 -1.85
N GLN A 72 6.16 -19.80 -2.98
CA GLN A 72 6.99 -19.52 -4.15
C GLN A 72 6.70 -18.14 -4.73
N LEU A 73 5.43 -17.73 -4.81
CA LEU A 73 5.08 -16.39 -5.26
C LEU A 73 5.54 -15.34 -4.26
N HIS A 74 5.36 -15.57 -2.97
CA HIS A 74 5.81 -14.65 -1.92
C HIS A 74 7.34 -14.47 -1.94
N GLN A 75 8.10 -15.52 -2.23
CA GLN A 75 9.54 -15.44 -2.44
C GLN A 75 9.89 -14.56 -3.64
N VAL A 76 9.21 -14.71 -4.77
CA VAL A 76 9.45 -13.87 -5.97
C VAL A 76 9.12 -12.40 -5.67
N VAL A 77 7.99 -12.12 -5.01
CA VAL A 77 7.63 -10.76 -4.58
C VAL A 77 8.70 -10.20 -3.63
N HIS A 78 9.21 -11.02 -2.71
CA HIS A 78 10.28 -10.61 -1.82
C HIS A 78 11.58 -10.26 -2.55
N GLN A 79 11.98 -11.05 -3.55
CA GLN A 79 13.14 -10.72 -4.39
C GLN A 79 12.96 -9.41 -5.14
N LEU A 80 11.76 -9.13 -5.64
CA LEU A 80 11.44 -7.85 -6.29
C LEU A 80 11.59 -6.67 -5.30
N VAL A 81 11.05 -6.82 -4.08
CA VAL A 81 11.19 -5.80 -3.02
C VAL A 81 12.67 -5.56 -2.69
N LEU A 82 13.48 -6.60 -2.58
CA LEU A 82 14.93 -6.47 -2.33
C LEU A 82 15.65 -5.75 -3.48
N LYS A 83 15.26 -6.00 -4.73
CA LYS A 83 15.84 -5.32 -5.89
C LYS A 83 15.55 -3.82 -5.86
N VAL A 84 14.32 -3.43 -5.52
CA VAL A 84 13.94 -2.02 -5.37
C VAL A 84 14.65 -1.40 -4.16
N TRP A 85 14.80 -2.15 -3.07
CA TRP A 85 15.54 -1.70 -1.89
C TRP A 85 17.02 -1.38 -2.19
N ASP A 86 17.70 -2.25 -2.94
CA ASP A 86 19.13 -2.09 -3.26
C ASP A 86 19.39 -1.02 -4.33
N SER A 87 18.53 -0.95 -5.35
CA SER A 87 18.71 0.01 -6.45
C SER A 87 18.12 1.39 -6.19
N GLU A 88 17.28 1.53 -5.17
CA GLU A 88 16.47 2.72 -4.88
C GLU A 88 15.68 3.23 -6.10
N SER A 89 15.40 2.35 -7.07
CA SER A 89 14.72 2.67 -8.32
C SER A 89 13.56 1.72 -8.56
N MET A 90 12.47 2.26 -9.09
CA MET A 90 11.39 1.42 -9.60
C MET A 90 11.86 0.70 -10.88
N PRO A 91 11.40 -0.54 -11.11
CA PRO A 91 11.60 -1.21 -12.38
C PRO A 91 10.84 -0.48 -13.48
N ASP A 92 11.36 -0.53 -14.70
CA ASP A 92 10.63 -0.06 -15.88
C ASP A 92 9.36 -0.91 -16.10
N ASP A 93 8.29 -0.27 -16.60
CA ASP A 93 6.99 -0.88 -16.94
C ASP A 93 7.07 -1.85 -18.14
#